data_AF-A0A7R9Q799-F1
#
_entry.id   AF-A0A7R9Q799-F1
#
_cell.length_a   1.000
_cell.length_b   1.000
_cell.length_c   1.000
_cell.angle_alpha   90.00
_cell.angle_beta   90.00
_cell.angle_gamma   90.00
#
_symmetry.space_group_name_H-M   'P 1'
#
loop_
_entity.id
_entity.type
_entity.pdbx_description
1 polymer ?
#
loop_
_entity_poly.entity_id
_entity_poly.type
_entity_poly.pdbx_seq_one_letter_code
_entity_poly.pdbx_strand_id
1 'polypeptide(L)' 'NRTLKIDPDFGDSWAYAYKFEVLHGSQEQQEDIKKRCCAVEPRHGDNWCRVSKDVSNWRLTTEEILERTANLLPIPT' A
#
# COMPACT_ATOMS: atom_id res chain seq x y z
N ASN A 1 -18.75 1.42 18.62
CA ASN A 1 -17.28 1.26 18.55
C ASN A 1 -16.91 0.11 17.63
N ARG A 2 -17.02 0.30 16.31
CA ARG A 2 -16.49 -0.64 15.31
C ARG A 2 -15.03 -0.25 15.12
N THR A 3 -14.17 -0.70 16.03
CA THR A 3 -12.72 -0.58 15.87
C THR A 3 -12.36 -1.49 14.71
N LEU A 4 -12.51 -0.97 13.49
CA LEU A 4 -11.85 -1.49 12.30
C LEU A 4 -10.36 -1.36 12.61
N LYS A 5 -9.80 -2.35 13.30
CA LYS A 5 -8.37 -2.59 13.26
C LYS A 5 -8.11 -2.83 11.78
N ILE A 6 -7.67 -1.78 11.08
CA ILE A 6 -7.13 -1.95 9.73
C ILE A 6 -6.01 -2.94 9.94
N ASP A 7 -6.19 -4.17 9.47
CA ASP A 7 -5.18 -5.19 9.56
C ASP A 7 -3.94 -4.61 8.88
N PRO A 8 -2.88 -4.33 9.64
CA PRO A 8 -1.73 -3.63 9.09
C PRO A 8 -0.98 -4.55 8.13
N ASP A 9 -1.29 -5.86 8.13
CA ASP A 9 -0.83 -6.85 7.17
C ASP A 9 -1.56 -6.79 5.80
N PHE A 10 -2.67 -6.06 5.71
CA PHE A 10 -3.44 -5.92 4.46
C PHE A 10 -2.85 -4.80 3.57
N GLY A 11 -1.97 -5.18 2.64
CA GLY A 11 -1.25 -4.31 1.72
C GLY A 11 -2.14 -3.48 0.80
N ASP A 12 -3.31 -3.99 0.43
CA ASP A 12 -4.28 -3.22 -0.37
C ASP A 12 -4.79 -1.99 0.40
N SER A 13 -4.97 -2.07 1.73
CA SER A 13 -5.35 -0.91 2.55
C SER A 13 -4.28 0.17 2.52
N TRP A 14 -3.01 -0.21 2.63
CA TRP A 14 -1.89 0.73 2.53
C TRP A 14 -1.82 1.38 1.16
N ALA A 15 -2.05 0.61 0.10
CA ALA A 15 -2.05 1.13 -1.27
C ALA A 15 -3.19 2.15 -1.49
N TYR A 16 -4.38 1.90 -0.95
CA TYR A 16 -5.48 2.88 -0.95
C TYR A 16 -5.14 4.13 -0.13
N ALA A 17 -4.58 3.96 1.07
CA ALA A 17 -4.18 5.08 1.91
C ALA A 17 -3.10 5.93 1.23
N TYR A 18 -2.08 5.30 0.65
CA TYR A 18 -1.04 5.98 -0.12
C TYR A 18 -1.63 6.74 -1.31
N LYS A 19 -2.51 6.10 -2.09
CA LYS A 19 -3.17 6.75 -3.23
C LYS A 19 -4.02 7.96 -2.79
N PHE A 20 -4.71 7.85 -1.66
CA PHE A 20 -5.48 8.94 -1.09
C PHE A 20 -4.58 10.12 -0.68
N GLU A 21 -3.47 9.86 0.02
CA GLU A 21 -2.48 10.88 0.40
C GLU A 21 -1.78 11.51 -0.83
N VAL A 22 -1.64 10.78 -1.94
CA VAL A 22 -1.14 11.35 -3.20
C VAL A 22 -2.12 12.33 -3.83
N LEU A 23 -3.43 12.09 -3.69
CA LEU A 23 -4.47 12.93 -4.29
C LEU A 23 -4.87 14.11 -3.42
N HIS A 24 -4.90 13.92 -2.10
CA HIS A 24 -5.43 14.88 -1.13
C HIS A 24 -4.43 15.33 -0.08
N GLY A 25 -3.34 14.59 0.09
CA GLY A 25 -2.39 14.76 1.20
C GLY A 25 -1.10 15.49 0.83
N SER A 26 -0.25 15.65 1.84
CA SER A 26 1.09 16.25 1.71
C SER A 26 2.17 15.17 1.52
N GLN A 27 3.32 15.55 0.95
CA GLN A 27 4.46 14.63 0.79
C GLN A 27 4.88 13.97 2.11
N GLU A 28 4.81 14.69 3.23
CA GLU A 28 5.16 14.16 4.54
C GLU A 28 4.28 12.97 4.97
N GLN A 29 2.98 13.02 4.64
CA GLN A 29 2.04 11.93 4.91
C GLN A 29 2.31 10.73 4.00
N GLN A 30 2.67 10.97 2.75
CA GLN A 30 3.07 9.92 1.81
C GLN A 30 4.30 9.17 2.32
N GLU A 31 5.30 9.89 2.84
CA GLU A 31 6.49 9.29 3.44
C GLU A 31 6.19 8.52 4.73
N ASP A 32 5.31 9.04 5.60
CA ASP A 32 4.88 8.33 6.81
C ASP A 32 4.16 7.01 6.47
N ILE A 33 3.26 7.03 5.47
CA ILE A 33 2.60 5.82 4.96
C ILE A 33 3.63 4.81 4.44
N LYS A 34 4.62 5.25 3.63
CA LYS A 34 5.69 4.38 3.12
C LYS A 34 6.48 3.74 4.27
N LYS A 35 6.91 4.54 5.25
CA LYS A 35 7.66 4.07 6.43
C LYS A 35 6.85 3.05 7.24
N ARG A 36 5.57 3.32 7.48
CA ARG A 36 4.69 2.39 8.21
C ARG A 36 4.45 1.11 7.43
N CYS A 37 4.19 1.21 6.13
CA CYS A 37 4.03 0.04 5.27
C CYS A 37 5.30 -0.82 5.26
N CYS A 38 6.48 -0.20 5.16
CA CYS A 38 7.76 -0.91 5.25
C CYS A 38 8.02 -1.53 6.63
N ALA A 39 7.57 -0.90 7.72
CA ALA A 39 7.74 -1.42 9.07
C ALA A 39 6.84 -2.63 9.36
N VAL A 40 5.67 -2.71 8.72
CA VAL A 40 4.73 -3.82 8.90
C VAL A 40 4.98 -4.96 7.91
N GLU A 41 5.53 -4.66 6.74
CA GLU A 41 5.75 -5.64 5.66
C GLU A 41 4.48 -6.44 5.31
N PRO A 42 3.43 -5.78 4.79
CA PRO A 42 2.15 -6.45 4.54
C PRO A 42 2.30 -7.63 3.58
N ARG A 43 1.58 -8.72 3.86
CA ARG A 43 1.62 -9.96 3.06
C ARG A 43 0.27 -10.32 2.47
N HIS A 44 -0.81 -9.73 2.99
CA HIS A 44 -2.17 -9.95 2.51
C HIS A 44 -2.64 -8.81 1.59
N GLY A 45 -3.65 -9.08 0.78
CA GLY A 45 -4.16 -8.16 -0.24
C GLY A 45 -4.18 -8.85 -1.60
N ASP A 46 -5.28 -8.71 -2.34
CA ASP A 46 -5.45 -9.37 -3.63
C ASP A 46 -4.50 -8.73 -4.65
N ASN A 47 -4.47 -7.38 -4.70
CA ASN A 47 -3.58 -6.65 -5.58
C ASN A 47 -2.15 -6.70 -5.09
N TRP A 48 -1.93 -6.55 -3.78
CA TRP A 48 -0.62 -6.67 -3.16
C TRP A 48 0.03 -8.03 -3.47
N CYS A 49 -0.71 -9.13 -3.26
CA CYS A 49 -0.22 -10.47 -3.53
C CYS A 49 0.04 -10.67 -5.04
N ARG A 50 -0.80 -10.10 -5.91
CA ARG A 50 -0.60 -10.12 -7.37
C ARG A 50 0.68 -9.41 -7.78
N VAL A 51 0.98 -8.23 -7.22
CA VAL A 51 2.21 -7.47 -7.50
C VAL A 51 3.42 -8.18 -6.90
N SER A 52 3.33 -8.63 -5.65
CA SER A 52 4.43 -9.28 -4.92
C SER A 52 4.83 -10.64 -5.53
N LYS A 53 3.87 -11.42 -6.02
CA LYS A 53 4.13 -12.72 -6.67
C LYS A 53 4.52 -12.59 -8.15
N ASP A 54 4.47 -11.40 -8.73
CA ASP A 54 4.90 -11.21 -10.11
C ASP A 54 6.42 -11.39 -10.20
N VAL A 55 6.86 -12.26 -11.11
CA VAL A 55 8.29 -12.58 -11.30
C VAL A 55 9.08 -11.33 -11.72
N SER A 56 8.45 -10.33 -12.33
CA SER A 56 9.12 -9.06 -12.67
C SER A 56 9.41 -8.20 -11.43
N ASN A 57 8.66 -8.41 -10.35
CA ASN A 57 8.70 -7.60 -9.14
C ASN A 57 9.50 -8.25 -7.99
N TRP A 58 10.12 -9.41 -8.21
CA TRP A 58 10.80 -10.20 -7.18
C TRP A 58 11.97 -9.49 -6.46
N ARG A 59 12.51 -8.42 -7.06
CA ARG A 59 13.59 -7.59 -6.50
C ARG A 59 13.11 -6.23 -5.97
N LEU A 60 11.81 -5.94 -6.08
CA LEU A 60 11.27 -4.65 -5.64
C LEU A 60 11.17 -4.62 -4.12
N THR A 61 11.39 -3.44 -3.55
CA THR A 61 11.18 -3.20 -2.12
C THR A 61 9.69 -3.09 -1.80
N THR A 62 9.33 -3.20 -0.52
CA THR A 62 7.96 -3.00 -0.02
C THR A 62 7.40 -1.65 -0.46
N GLU A 63 8.22 -0.60 -0.52
CA GLU A 63 7.83 0.72 -0.99
C GLU A 63 7.49 0.74 -2.49
N GLU A 64 8.30 0.10 -3.32
CA GLU A 64 8.02 0.00 -4.76
C GLU A 64 6.79 -0.85 -5.04
N ILE A 65 6.61 -1.96 -4.30
CA ILE A 65 5.40 -2.80 -4.38
C ILE A 65 4.17 -1.98 -3.99
N LEU A 66 4.26 -1.15 -2.96
CA LEU A 66 3.19 -0.24 -2.55
C LEU A 66 2.84 0.75 -3.65
N GLU A 67 3.83 1.41 -4.25
CA GLU A 67 3.61 2.37 -5.34
C GLU A 67 2.99 1.71 -6.58
N ARG A 68 3.42 0.50 -6.92
CA ARG A 68 2.82 -0.30 -8.01
C ARG A 68 1.38 -0.67 -7.70
N THR A 69 1.13 -1.15 -6.49
CA THR A 69 -0.21 -1.56 -6.04
C THR A 69 -1.14 -0.35 -6.03
N ALA A 70 -0.70 0.80 -5.51
CA ALA A 70 -1.46 2.04 -5.50
C ALA A 70 -1.78 2.57 -6.91
N ASN A 71 -0.88 2.38 -7.87
CA ASN A 71 -1.13 2.71 -9.27
C ASN A 71 -2.19 1.79 -9.91
N LEU A 72 -2.20 0.50 -9.55
CA LEU A 72 -3.18 -0.47 -10.05
C LEU A 72 -4.59 -0.24 -9.51
N LEU A 73 -4.71 0.26 -8.28
CA LEU A 73 -6.01 0.51 -7.67
C LEU A 73 -6.73 1.68 -8.35
N PRO A 74 -8.04 1.59 -8.63
CA PRO A 74 -8.79 2.73 -9.13
C PRO A 74 -8.90 3.82 -8.06
N ILE A 75 -8.99 5.08 -8.48
CA ILE A 75 -9.27 6.20 -7.58
C ILE A 75 -10.74 6.06 -7.16
N PRO A 76 -11.07 5.88 -5.86
CA PRO A 76 -12.47 5.97 -5.45
C PRO A 76 -12.96 7.39 -5.73
N THR A 77 -13.98 7.51 -6.58
CA THR A 77 -14.63 8.79 -6.94
C THR A 77 -15.67 9.16 -5.89
#